data_AF-A0A923WFI1-F1
#
_entry.id   AF-A0A923WFI1-F1
#
_cell.length_a   1.000
_cell.length_b   1.000
_cell.length_c   1.000
_cell.angle_alpha   90.00
_cell.angle_beta   90.00
_cell.angle_gamma   90.00
#
_symmetry.space_group_name_H-M   'P 1'
#
loop_
_entity.id
_entity.type
_entity.pdbx_description
1 polymer ?
#
loop_
_entity_poly.entity_id
_entity_poly.type
_entity_poly.pdbx_seq_one_letter_code
_entity_poly.pdbx_strand_id
1 'polypeptide(L)'
;MVVRLEQEMRSLGLNCALIALCRRIRQVVAYFIGDRNGASYRAFWERIPASYKRGFTVSDYWKTCRQVIRTGRHFSVGKESGETNHVDRWNNTLRQRIGRFVRKTLSFSKSDEMHEL
;
A
#
# COMPACT_ATOMS: atom_id res chain seq x y z
N MET A 1 -12.78 -2.20 -2.29
CA MET A 1 -11.53 -1.73 -1.65
C MET A 1 -10.46 -1.63 -2.72
N VAL A 2 -9.61 -0.62 -2.69
CA VAL A 2 -8.40 -0.59 -3.52
C VAL A 2 -7.23 -0.84 -2.60
N VAL A 3 -6.46 -1.88 -2.91
CA VAL A 3 -5.21 -2.19 -2.24
C VAL A 3 -4.10 -1.68 -3.13
N ARG A 4 -3.39 -0.66 -2.67
CA ARG A 4 -2.20 -0.13 -3.33
C ARG A 4 -1.41 0.65 -2.29
N LEU A 5 -0.11 0.41 -2.15
CA LEU A 5 0.85 1.24 -2.87
C LEU A 5 2.26 0.68 -2.77
N GLU A 6 3.00 0.80 -3.87
CA GLU A 6 4.45 0.73 -3.86
C GLU A 6 5.00 2.14 -3.69
N GLN A 7 5.47 2.44 -2.49
CA GLN A 7 6.52 3.43 -2.32
C GLN A 7 7.78 2.70 -1.90
N GLU A 8 8.83 2.89 -2.68
CA GLU A 8 10.14 2.29 -2.44
C GLU A 8 10.98 3.28 -1.62
N MET A 9 11.09 3.09 -0.30
CA MET A 9 11.93 3.92 0.59
C MET A 9 13.30 3.25 0.78
N ARG A 10 13.99 2.94 -0.33
CA ARG A 10 15.25 2.16 -0.34
C ARG A 10 16.44 2.86 0.33
N SER A 11 16.64 2.66 1.62
CA SER A 11 17.99 2.82 2.19
C SER A 11 18.49 1.74 3.13
N LEU A 12 17.69 0.75 3.56
CA LEU A 12 18.15 -0.27 4.51
C LEU A 12 17.65 -1.71 4.23
N GLY A 13 17.15 -1.99 3.02
CA GLY A 13 16.63 -3.32 2.68
C GLY A 13 15.16 -3.52 3.05
N LEU A 14 14.70 -2.87 4.12
CA LEU A 14 13.30 -2.67 4.49
C LEU A 14 12.81 -1.29 4.00
N ASN A 15 11.48 -1.08 3.98
CA ASN A 15 10.77 0.21 3.92
C ASN A 15 9.95 0.44 2.64
N CYS A 16 8.96 -0.42 2.41
CA CYS A 16 7.80 -0.11 1.58
C CYS A 16 6.56 0.06 2.48
N ALA A 17 5.74 1.06 2.16
CA ALA A 17 4.48 1.30 2.85
C ALA A 17 3.32 0.78 1.99
N LEU A 18 2.72 -0.34 2.42
CA LEU A 18 1.53 -0.92 1.82
C LEU A 18 0.29 -0.28 2.45
N ILE A 19 -0.66 0.17 1.63
CA ILE A 19 -1.89 0.83 2.09
C ILE A 19 -3.12 0.16 1.48
N ALA A 20 -4.15 -0.04 2.31
CA ALA A 20 -5.49 -0.41 1.87
C ALA A 20 -6.39 0.82 2.01
N LEU A 21 -6.95 1.28 0.89
CA LEU A 21 -7.86 2.42 0.85
C LEU A 21 -9.28 1.95 0.51
N CYS A 22 -10.26 2.34 1.32
CA CYS A 22 -11.65 2.15 0.94
C CYS A 22 -12.06 3.22 -0.09
N ARG A 23 -12.37 2.80 -1.32
CA ARG A 23 -12.83 3.71 -2.40
C ARG A 23 -14.05 4.55 -2.00
N ARG A 24 -15.03 3.93 -1.34
CA ARG A 24 -16.32 4.54 -1.01
C ARG A 24 -16.19 5.72 -0.07
N ILE A 25 -15.35 5.61 0.95
CA ILE A 25 -15.23 6.59 2.05
C ILE A 25 -13.88 7.33 2.06
N ARG A 26 -12.96 7.01 1.14
CA ARG A 26 -11.61 7.60 1.03
C ARG A 26 -10.72 7.44 2.27
N GLN A 27 -11.03 6.50 3.16
CA GLN A 27 -10.25 6.23 4.35
C GLN A 27 -9.26 5.09 4.14
N VAL A 28 -8.11 5.20 4.82
CA VAL A 28 -7.17 4.09 4.99
C VAL A 28 -7.77 3.12 5.99
N VAL A 29 -7.86 1.85 5.62
CA VAL A 29 -8.45 0.79 6.45
C VAL A 29 -7.40 -0.18 7.01
N ALA A 30 -6.19 -0.17 6.44
CA ALA A 30 -5.02 -0.86 6.96
C ALA A 30 -3.76 -0.27 6.30
N TYR A 31 -2.64 -0.36 7.00
CA TYR A 31 -1.31 -0.10 6.45
C TYR A 31 -0.28 -1.09 7.01
N PHE A 32 0.83 -1.24 6.30
CA PHE A 32 1.96 -2.06 6.72
C PHE A 32 3.25 -1.44 6.22
N ILE A 33 4.26 -1.35 7.09
CA ILE A 33 5.60 -0.88 6.75
C ILE A 33 6.53 -2.08 6.85
N GLY A 34 7.28 -2.36 5.79
CA GLY A 34 8.27 -3.44 5.78
C GLY A 34 8.79 -3.77 4.39
N ASP A 35 9.19 -5.01 4.15
CA ASP A 35 9.83 -5.39 2.88
C ASP A 35 8.86 -5.57 1.72
N ARG A 36 9.36 -5.44 0.48
CA ARG A 36 8.63 -5.77 -0.74
C ARG A 36 8.66 -7.28 -1.04
N ASN A 37 8.26 -8.10 -0.07
CA ASN A 37 8.24 -9.56 -0.18
C ASN A 37 6.85 -10.15 0.11
N GLY A 38 6.68 -11.43 -0.17
CA GLY A 38 5.41 -12.13 0.05
C GLY A 38 5.02 -12.35 1.50
N ALA A 39 5.95 -12.24 2.45
CA ALA A 39 5.65 -12.32 3.87
C ALA A 39 5.01 -11.01 4.36
N SER A 40 5.60 -9.86 4.02
CA SER A 40 5.07 -8.53 4.30
C SER A 40 3.68 -8.33 3.68
N TYR A 41 3.46 -8.81 2.46
CA TYR A 41 2.15 -8.72 1.82
C TYR A 41 1.10 -9.61 2.51
N ARG A 42 1.50 -10.79 3.01
CA ARG A 42 0.62 -11.64 3.83
C ARG A 42 0.26 -10.97 5.15
N ALA A 43 1.24 -10.46 5.88
CA ALA A 43 1.01 -9.74 7.13
C ALA A 43 0.12 -8.51 6.93
N PHE A 44 0.34 -7.75 5.84
CA PHE A 44 -0.53 -6.66 5.44
C PHE A 44 -1.95 -7.12 5.14
N TRP A 45 -2.12 -8.20 4.38
CA TRP A 45 -3.44 -8.75 4.08
C TRP A 45 -4.16 -9.19 5.37
N GLU A 46 -3.46 -9.83 6.31
CA GLU A 46 -4.00 -10.25 7.60
C GLU A 46 -4.54 -9.05 8.41
N ARG A 47 -3.85 -7.91 8.41
CA ARG A 47 -4.30 -6.66 9.06
C ARG A 47 -5.59 -6.08 8.50
N ILE A 48 -5.96 -6.37 7.25
CA ILE A 48 -7.19 -5.85 6.66
C ILE A 48 -8.41 -6.49 7.35
N PRO A 49 -9.40 -5.68 7.81
CA PRO A 49 -10.59 -6.23 8.45
C PRO A 49 -11.37 -7.17 7.52
N ALA A 50 -11.93 -8.24 8.09
CA ALA A 50 -12.64 -9.28 7.33
C ALA A 50 -13.84 -8.75 6.51
N SER A 51 -14.48 -7.67 6.97
CA SER A 51 -15.54 -6.98 6.23
C SER A 51 -15.06 -6.46 4.86
N TYR A 52 -13.83 -5.94 4.78
CA TYR A 52 -13.25 -5.43 3.54
C TYR A 52 -12.71 -6.55 2.64
N LYS A 53 -12.20 -7.65 3.22
CA LYS A 53 -11.73 -8.84 2.48
C LYS A 53 -12.83 -9.54 1.69
N ARG A 54 -14.08 -9.45 2.16
CA ARG A 54 -15.26 -10.02 1.47
C ARG A 54 -15.68 -9.21 0.23
N GLY A 55 -15.27 -7.95 0.14
CA GLY A 55 -15.61 -7.06 -0.98
C GLY A 55 -14.66 -7.22 -2.17
N PHE A 56 -15.00 -6.53 -3.26
CA PHE A 56 -14.11 -6.42 -4.42
C PHE A 56 -12.82 -5.71 -4.05
N THR A 57 -11.69 -6.29 -4.44
CA THR A 57 -10.36 -5.74 -4.21
C THR A 57 -9.66 -5.48 -5.53
N VAL A 58 -9.05 -4.32 -5.67
CA VAL A 58 -8.31 -3.94 -6.87
C VAL A 58 -6.87 -3.61 -6.47
N SER A 59 -5.89 -4.17 -7.18
CA SER A 59 -4.47 -3.83 -7.03
C SER A 59 -3.81 -3.61 -8.39
N ASP A 60 -2.59 -3.10 -8.40
CA ASP A 60 -1.74 -3.15 -9.59
C ASP A 60 -1.27 -4.58 -9.92
N TYR A 61 -0.64 -4.74 -11.08
CA TYR A 61 -0.06 -5.99 -11.58
C TYR A 61 1.24 -6.37 -10.86
N TRP A 62 1.22 -6.43 -9.53
CA TRP A 62 2.33 -6.98 -8.77
C TRP A 62 2.20 -8.50 -8.60
N LYS A 63 3.26 -9.25 -8.93
CA LYS A 63 3.27 -10.73 -8.97
C LYS A 63 2.83 -11.37 -7.65
N THR A 64 3.15 -10.73 -6.53
CA THR A 64 2.85 -11.25 -5.18
C THR A 64 1.38 -11.05 -4.77
N CYS A 65 0.68 -10.06 -5.32
CA CYS A 65 -0.73 -9.79 -4.99
C CYS A 65 -1.62 -11.01 -5.31
N ARG A 66 -1.41 -11.61 -6.49
CA ARG A 66 -2.15 -12.80 -6.94
C ARG A 66 -1.89 -14.04 -6.08
N GLN A 67 -0.70 -14.13 -5.48
CA GLN A 67 -0.34 -15.28 -4.63
C GLN A 67 -1.04 -15.22 -3.27
N VAL A 68 -1.23 -14.01 -2.73
CA VAL A 68 -1.79 -13.81 -1.38
C VAL A 68 -3.31 -13.65 -1.41
N ILE A 69 -3.86 -12.95 -2.40
CA ILE A 69 -5.30 -12.67 -2.46
C ILE A 69 -5.98 -13.69 -3.38
N ARG A 70 -6.44 -14.80 -2.80
CA ARG A 70 -7.10 -15.93 -3.50
C ARG A 70 -8.62 -15.89 -3.39
N THR A 71 -9.23 -14.71 -3.33
CA THR A 71 -10.67 -14.57 -3.01
C THR A 71 -11.59 -14.65 -4.23
N GLY A 72 -11.06 -14.81 -5.46
CA GLY A 72 -11.85 -14.77 -6.71
C GLY A 72 -12.50 -13.40 -7.00
N ARG A 73 -12.40 -12.45 -6.06
CA ARG A 73 -12.95 -11.08 -6.11
C ARG A 73 -11.85 -10.02 -6.20
N HIS A 74 -10.62 -10.46 -6.50
CA HIS A 74 -9.46 -9.61 -6.68
C HIS A 74 -9.18 -9.39 -8.15
N PHE A 75 -9.04 -8.13 -8.54
CA PHE A 75 -8.67 -7.74 -9.89
C PHE A 75 -7.32 -7.02 -9.88
N SER A 76 -6.35 -7.57 -10.59
CA SER A 76 -5.14 -6.83 -10.94
C SER A 76 -5.46 -5.98 -12.16
N VAL A 77 -5.24 -4.67 -12.05
CA VAL A 77 -5.57 -3.71 -13.11
C VAL A 77 -4.33 -2.91 -13.53
N GLY A 78 -4.32 -2.49 -14.79
CA GLY A 78 -3.27 -1.64 -15.35
C GLY A 78 -3.41 -0.20 -14.88
N LYS A 79 -2.35 0.58 -15.11
CA LYS A 79 -2.35 2.01 -14.78
C LYS A 79 -3.41 2.76 -15.60
N GLU A 80 -3.67 2.31 -16.83
CA GLU A 80 -4.67 2.85 -17.74
C GLU A 80 -6.12 2.74 -17.21
N SER A 81 -6.40 1.86 -16.26
CA SER A 81 -7.75 1.70 -15.69
C SER A 81 -8.21 2.88 -14.83
N GLY A 82 -7.28 3.67 -14.30
CA GLY A 82 -7.57 4.77 -13.37
C GLY A 82 -8.13 4.33 -11.99
N GLU A 83 -8.42 3.05 -11.79
CA GLU A 83 -9.03 2.50 -10.56
C GLU A 83 -8.18 2.73 -9.31
N THR A 84 -6.89 2.94 -9.52
CA THR A 84 -5.89 3.12 -8.49
C THR A 84 -5.42 4.57 -8.34
N ASN A 85 -6.01 5.53 -9.07
CA ASN A 85 -5.64 6.94 -9.01
C ASN A 85 -5.87 7.58 -7.63
N HIS A 86 -6.88 7.11 -6.91
CA HIS A 86 -7.27 7.69 -5.63
C HIS A 86 -6.24 7.44 -4.53
N VAL A 87 -5.64 6.26 -4.56
CA VAL A 87 -4.61 5.87 -3.61
C VAL A 87 -3.26 6.44 -4.02
N ASP A 88 -2.99 6.64 -5.32
CA ASP A 88 -1.86 7.47 -5.77
C ASP A 88 -1.95 8.91 -5.26
N ARG A 89 -3.14 9.52 -5.39
CA ARG A 89 -3.39 10.87 -4.89
C ARG A 89 -3.18 10.95 -3.38
N TRP A 90 -3.72 9.99 -2.63
CA TRP A 90 -3.50 9.93 -1.19
C TRP A 90 -2.02 9.84 -0.84
N ASN A 91 -1.25 9.01 -1.55
CA ASN A 91 0.19 8.90 -1.33
C ASN A 91 0.95 10.16 -1.69
N ASN A 92 0.52 10.89 -2.72
CA ASN A 92 1.08 12.21 -3.01
C ASN A 92 0.84 13.18 -1.84
N THR A 93 -0.38 13.20 -1.29
CA THR A 93 -0.70 14.02 -0.11
C THR A 93 0.12 13.62 1.11
N LEU A 94 0.31 12.32 1.36
CA LEU A 94 1.15 11.81 2.45
C LEU A 94 2.58 12.36 2.34
N ARG A 95 3.20 12.24 1.16
CA ARG A 95 4.57 12.73 0.92
C ARG A 95 4.71 14.23 1.12
N GLN A 96 3.71 14.99 0.70
CA GLN A 96 3.72 16.45 0.82
C GLN A 96 3.57 16.91 2.28
N ARG A 97 2.81 16.17 3.09
CA ARG A 97 2.54 16.54 4.49
C ARG A 97 3.54 15.96 5.47
N ILE A 98 4.08 14.79 5.18
CA ILE A 98 4.94 14.04 6.09
C ILE A 98 6.31 13.85 5.43
N GLY A 99 7.22 14.76 5.75
CA GLY A 99 8.56 14.84 5.16
C GLY A 99 9.36 13.53 5.27
N ARG A 100 9.15 12.73 6.31
CA ARG A 100 9.80 11.42 6.47
C ARG A 100 9.38 10.37 5.43
N PHE A 101 8.23 10.54 4.77
CA PHE A 101 7.76 9.67 3.69
C PHE A 101 8.13 10.18 2.29
N VAL A 102 9.03 11.15 2.14
CA VAL A 102 9.46 11.64 0.81
C VAL A 102 10.40 10.67 0.08
N ARG A 103 10.74 10.98 -1.17
CA ARG A 103 11.70 10.20 -1.98
C ARG A 103 13.11 10.34 -1.39
N LYS A 104 13.95 9.31 -1.57
CA LYS A 104 15.35 9.26 -1.08
C LYS A 104 16.22 10.46 -1.46
N THR A 105 15.97 11.06 -2.62
CA THR A 105 16.70 12.24 -3.11
C THR A 105 16.34 13.53 -2.35
N LEU A 106 15.40 13.45 -1.40
CA LEU A 106 14.97 14.52 -0.50
C LEU A 106 15.21 14.08 0.96
N SER A 107 14.95 14.95 1.93
CA SER A 107 15.10 14.68 3.37
C SER A 107 14.12 13.60 3.87
N PHE A 108 14.55 12.33 3.92
CA PHE A 108 13.76 11.18 4.37
C PHE A 108 14.30 10.56 5.68
N SER A 109 13.45 9.88 6.45
CA SER A 109 13.85 9.17 7.67
C SER A 109 14.35 7.75 7.35
N LYS A 110 15.40 7.30 8.03
CA LYS A 110 15.90 5.92 7.98
C LYS A 110 15.40 5.06 9.16
N SER A 111 14.74 5.65 10.15
CA SER A 111 14.21 4.95 11.32
C SER A 111 12.74 4.57 11.11
N ASP A 112 12.40 3.32 11.44
CA ASP A 112 11.03 2.78 11.39
C ASP A 112 10.14 3.33 12.50
N GLU A 113 10.71 3.58 13.69
CA GLU A 113 10.01 4.24 14.80
C GLU A 113 9.51 5.62 14.35
N MET A 114 10.35 6.34 13.60
CA MET A 114 9.95 7.60 13.00
C MET A 114 8.86 7.41 11.95
N HIS A 115 8.60 6.25 11.38
CA HIS A 115 7.45 6.06 10.49
C HIS A 115 6.14 5.77 11.24
N GLU A 116 6.21 5.51 12.54
CA GLU A 116 5.06 5.22 13.40
C GLU A 116 4.64 6.40 14.29
N LEU A 117 5.52 7.40 14.48
CA LEU A 117 5.27 8.66 15.21
C LEU A 117 4.55 9.73 14.36
#